data_AF-A0A0D0CYI2-F1
#
_entry.id   AF-A0A0D0CYI2-F1
#
_cell.length_a   1.000
_cell.length_b   1.000
_cell.length_c   1.000
_cell.angle_alpha   90.00
_cell.angle_beta   90.00
_cell.angle_gamma   90.00
#
_symmetry.space_group_name_H-M   'P 1'
#
loop_
_entity.id
_entity.type
_entity.pdbx_description
1 polymer ?
#
loop_
_entity_poly.entity_id
_entity_poly.type
_entity_poly.pdbx_seq_one_letter_code
_entity_poly.pdbx_strand_id
1 'polypeptide(L)'
;KSSMINDEDLAVELNLHLQSIGKFIKAGNLIQYLAEPDVQQRFGLKKTISLATVKCWVHVLNYWWEHNHHGQYVDGHEHLDVINYQQNVFSPQWKELEGWMWHWSW
;
A
#
# COMPACT_ATOMS: atom_id res chain seq x y z
N LYS A 1 -8.10 17.32 -17.68
CA LYS A 1 -8.09 16.00 -18.36
C LYS A 1 -8.37 14.95 -17.30
N SER A 2 -9.57 14.38 -17.27
CA SER A 2 -9.81 13.19 -16.44
C SER A 2 -9.00 12.05 -17.04
N SER A 3 -7.97 11.61 -16.33
CA SER A 3 -7.19 10.44 -16.72
C SER A 3 -8.08 9.21 -16.54
N MET A 4 -8.01 8.22 -17.45
CA MET A 4 -8.84 7.00 -17.38
C MET A 4 -8.72 6.26 -16.05
N ILE A 5 -7.61 6.44 -15.33
CA ILE A 5 -7.40 5.88 -13.98
C ILE A 5 -8.37 6.42 -12.91
N ASN A 6 -9.10 7.50 -13.20
CA ASN A 6 -10.15 8.01 -12.31
C ASN A 6 -11.45 7.21 -12.44
N ASP A 7 -11.54 6.28 -13.40
CA ASP A 7 -12.60 5.29 -13.47
C ASP A 7 -12.42 4.30 -12.31
N GLU A 8 -13.39 4.27 -11.38
CA GLU A 8 -13.29 3.47 -10.16
C GLU A 8 -13.21 1.97 -10.47
N ASP A 9 -13.91 1.48 -11.48
CA ASP A 9 -13.89 0.05 -11.86
C ASP A 9 -12.51 -0.35 -12.38
N LEU A 10 -11.91 0.50 -13.22
CA LEU A 10 -10.54 0.28 -13.71
C LEU A 10 -9.52 0.35 -12.57
N ALA A 11 -9.66 1.32 -11.66
CA ALA A 11 -8.73 1.47 -10.54
C ALA A 11 -8.79 0.26 -9.58
N VAL A 12 -9.99 -0.23 -9.28
CA VAL A 12 -10.21 -1.41 -8.43
C VAL A 12 -9.62 -2.67 -9.06
N GLU A 13 -9.88 -2.90 -10.36
CA GLU A 13 -9.34 -4.07 -11.05
C GLU A 13 -7.81 -4.04 -11.13
N LEU A 14 -7.23 -2.88 -11.43
CA LEU A 14 -5.78 -2.73 -11.44
C LEU A 14 -5.19 -2.95 -10.05
N ASN A 15 -5.80 -2.42 -8.99
CA ASN A 15 -5.37 -2.69 -7.62
C ASN A 15 -5.41 -4.19 -7.28
N LEU A 16 -6.47 -4.89 -7.67
CA LEU A 16 -6.60 -6.33 -7.43
C LEU A 16 -5.51 -7.12 -8.17
N HIS A 17 -5.26 -6.79 -9.44
CA HIS A 17 -4.20 -7.40 -10.24
C HIS A 17 -2.82 -7.14 -9.63
N LEU A 18 -2.55 -5.89 -9.23
CA LEU A 18 -1.32 -5.48 -8.57
C LEU A 18 -1.08 -6.21 -7.25
N GLN A 19 -2.13 -6.42 -6.44
CA GLN A 19 -2.06 -7.21 -5.22
C GLN A 19 -1.74 -8.69 -5.49
N SER A 20 -2.26 -9.27 -6.57
CA SER A 20 -1.99 -10.66 -6.94
C SER A 20 -0.55 -10.93 -7.38
N ILE A 21 0.15 -9.91 -7.92
CA ILE A 21 1.57 -10.00 -8.30
C ILE A 21 2.48 -10.07 -7.06
N GLY A 22 2.08 -9.44 -5.95
CA GLY A 22 2.81 -9.44 -4.68
C GLY A 22 3.84 -8.31 -4.53
N LYS A 23 4.93 -8.57 -3.79
CA LYS A 23 5.86 -7.54 -3.29
C LYS A 23 6.65 -6.80 -4.37
N PHE A 24 6.94 -7.46 -5.49
CA PHE A 24 7.77 -6.91 -6.57
C PHE A 24 6.96 -6.64 -7.82
N ILE A 25 6.11 -5.64 -7.70
CA ILE A 25 5.40 -5.13 -8.87
C ILE A 25 6.47 -4.51 -9.80
N LYS A 26 6.21 -4.42 -11.11
CA LYS A 26 6.97 -3.56 -12.03
C LYS A 26 6.00 -2.87 -12.97
N ALA A 27 6.34 -1.68 -13.45
CA ALA A 27 5.55 -0.99 -14.48
C ALA A 27 5.34 -1.87 -15.72
N GLY A 28 6.32 -2.73 -16.06
CA GLY A 28 6.19 -3.70 -17.14
C GLY A 28 5.05 -4.71 -16.94
N ASN A 29 4.78 -5.15 -15.70
CA ASN A 29 3.70 -6.09 -15.43
C ASN A 29 2.34 -5.45 -15.74
N LEU A 30 2.17 -4.18 -15.40
CA LEU A 30 0.94 -3.45 -15.72
C LEU A 30 0.78 -3.22 -17.23
N ILE A 31 1.87 -2.94 -17.94
CA ILE A 31 1.85 -2.83 -19.41
C ILE A 31 1.42 -4.16 -20.03
N GLN A 32 1.94 -5.27 -19.51
CA GLN A 32 1.65 -6.61 -20.02
C GLN A 32 0.18 -6.98 -19.79
N TYR A 33 -0.36 -6.71 -18.60
CA TYR A 33 -1.79 -6.86 -18.31
C TYR A 33 -2.68 -6.00 -19.20
N LEU A 34 -2.36 -4.71 -19.33
CA LEU A 34 -3.09 -3.77 -20.20
C LEU A 34 -2.88 -4.04 -21.70
N ALA A 35 -1.95 -4.93 -22.06
CA ALA A 35 -1.75 -5.40 -23.42
C ALA A 35 -2.60 -6.64 -23.76
N GLU A 36 -3.20 -7.30 -22.76
CA GLU A 36 -4.07 -8.45 -23.00
C GLU A 36 -5.35 -8.02 -23.74
N PRO A 37 -5.73 -8.72 -24.82
CA PRO A 37 -6.85 -8.30 -25.67
C PRO A 37 -8.18 -8.27 -24.91
N ASP A 38 -8.39 -9.19 -23.96
CA ASP A 38 -9.58 -9.23 -23.10
C ASP A 38 -9.69 -7.97 -22.22
N VAL A 39 -8.58 -7.56 -21.61
CA VAL A 39 -8.52 -6.34 -20.77
C VAL A 39 -8.73 -5.10 -21.63
N GLN A 40 -8.11 -5.05 -22.81
CA GLN A 40 -8.29 -3.95 -23.75
C GLN A 40 -9.73 -3.81 -24.22
N GLN A 41 -10.42 -4.93 -24.48
CA GLN A 41 -11.82 -4.93 -24.88
C GLN A 41 -12.73 -4.49 -23.74
N ARG A 42 -12.50 -4.96 -22.50
CA ARG A 42 -13.29 -4.59 -21.32
C ARG A 42 -13.24 -3.10 -21.01
N PHE A 43 -12.07 -2.48 -21.14
CA PHE A 43 -11.87 -1.05 -20.83
C PHE A 43 -11.82 -0.13 -22.07
N GLY A 44 -12.10 -0.65 -23.27
CA GLY A 44 -12.13 0.12 -24.51
C GLY A 44 -10.77 0.72 -24.92
N LEU A 45 -9.66 0.10 -24.52
CA LEU A 45 -8.31 0.56 -24.83
C LEU A 45 -7.94 0.21 -26.28
N LYS A 46 -7.82 1.22 -27.14
CA LYS A 46 -7.49 1.03 -28.57
C LYS A 46 -6.00 0.76 -28.83
N LYS A 47 -5.13 1.07 -27.88
CA LYS A 47 -3.67 0.95 -28.00
C LYS A 47 -3.07 0.60 -26.65
N THR A 48 -1.95 -0.13 -26.70
CA THR A 48 -1.13 -0.38 -25.52
C THR A 48 -0.69 0.94 -24.90
N ILE A 49 -0.89 1.06 -23.59
CA ILE A 49 -0.60 2.27 -22.83
C ILE A 49 0.93 2.44 -22.74
N SER A 50 1.39 3.69 -22.88
CA SER A 50 2.82 3.99 -22.81
C SER A 50 3.37 3.79 -21.39
N LEU A 51 4.66 3.49 -21.28
CA LEU A 51 5.34 3.40 -19.99
C LEU A 51 5.18 4.67 -19.13
N ALA A 52 5.18 5.84 -19.76
CA ALA A 52 5.00 7.11 -19.06
C ALA A 52 3.60 7.23 -18.44
N THR A 53 2.57 6.77 -19.15
CA THR A 53 1.19 6.76 -18.67
C THR A 53 1.02 5.75 -17.53
N VAL A 54 1.59 4.55 -17.66
CA VAL A 54 1.59 3.55 -16.58
C VAL A 54 2.28 4.10 -15.33
N LYS A 55 3.44 4.76 -15.46
CA LYS A 55 4.10 5.40 -14.31
C LYS A 55 3.19 6.42 -13.61
N CYS A 56 2.48 7.25 -14.38
CA CYS A 56 1.52 8.21 -13.84
C CYS A 56 0.37 7.51 -13.11
N TRP A 57 -0.18 6.43 -13.68
CA TRP A 57 -1.28 5.68 -13.06
C TRP A 57 -0.86 5.03 -11.75
N VAL A 58 0.33 4.46 -11.70
CA VAL A 58 0.83 3.81 -10.49
C VAL A 58 1.02 4.83 -9.35
N HIS A 59 1.44 6.06 -9.67
CA HIS A 59 1.47 7.15 -8.68
C HIS A 59 0.07 7.53 -8.20
N VAL A 60 -0.93 7.58 -9.10
CA VAL A 60 -2.33 7.86 -8.72
C VAL A 60 -2.93 6.75 -7.85
N LEU A 61 -2.57 5.50 -8.11
CA LEU A 61 -2.95 4.33 -7.30
C LEU A 61 -2.17 4.24 -5.98
N ASN A 62 -1.38 5.26 -5.60
CA ASN A 62 -0.57 5.30 -4.38
C ASN A 62 0.49 4.19 -4.25
N TYR A 63 0.95 3.61 -5.35
CA TYR A 63 2.08 2.68 -5.32
C TYR A 63 3.40 3.42 -5.55
N TRP A 64 4.31 3.27 -4.59
CA TRP A 64 5.64 3.87 -4.64
C TRP A 64 6.65 2.77 -5.02
N TRP A 65 7.33 2.95 -6.15
CA TRP A 65 8.39 2.05 -6.64
C TRP A 65 9.72 2.19 -5.89
N GLU A 66 9.73 2.94 -4.79
CA GLU A 66 10.94 3.08 -4.00
C GLU A 66 11.27 1.72 -3.40
N HIS A 67 12.45 1.23 -3.76
CA HIS A 67 13.08 0.16 -3.01
C HIS A 67 13.05 0.58 -1.54
N ASN A 68 12.29 -0.15 -0.72
CA ASN A 68 12.13 0.23 0.67
C ASN A 68 13.49 0.07 1.34
N HIS A 69 14.25 1.17 1.46
CA HIS A 69 15.54 1.21 2.13
C HIS A 69 15.39 0.96 3.64
N HIS A 70 14.17 0.95 4.17
CA HIS A 70 13.84 0.48 5.50
C HIS A 70 13.91 -1.05 5.56
N GLY A 71 15.12 -1.58 5.48
CA GLY A 71 15.45 -2.95 5.84
C GLY A 71 15.52 -3.19 7.35
N GLN A 72 14.74 -2.48 8.19
CA GLN A 72 14.94 -2.64 9.64
C GLN A 72 13.70 -2.56 10.54
N TYR A 73 12.60 -1.91 10.14
CA TYR A 73 11.41 -1.81 11.01
C TYR A 73 10.12 -1.79 10.19
N VAL A 74 9.72 -2.94 9.64
CA VAL A 74 8.42 -3.06 8.94
C VAL A 74 7.26 -3.33 9.90
N ASP A 75 7.52 -3.92 11.07
CA ASP A 75 6.65 -3.81 12.23
C ASP A 75 7.46 -4.25 13.47
N GLY A 76 7.93 -3.29 14.26
CA GLY A 76 8.66 -3.61 15.49
C GLY A 76 7.75 -4.13 16.61
N HIS A 77 6.43 -4.00 16.45
CA HIS A 77 5.45 -4.35 17.48
C HIS A 77 5.15 -5.86 17.52
N GLU A 78 5.49 -6.60 16.48
CA GLU A 78 5.26 -8.06 16.42
C GLU A 78 6.42 -8.88 17.00
N HIS A 79 7.55 -8.25 17.34
CA HIS A 79 8.69 -8.98 17.89
C HIS A 79 8.40 -9.40 19.34
N LEU A 80 8.54 -10.70 19.62
CA LEU A 80 8.17 -11.29 20.91
C LEU A 80 8.82 -10.56 22.10
N ASP A 81 10.05 -10.09 21.96
CA ASP A 81 10.75 -9.32 22.99
C ASP A 81 10.11 -7.95 23.26
N VAL A 82 9.65 -7.27 22.20
CA VAL A 82 8.94 -5.99 22.29
C VAL A 82 7.58 -6.18 22.95
N ILE A 83 6.84 -7.23 22.57
CA ILE A 83 5.56 -7.60 23.19
C ILE A 83 5.76 -7.94 24.66
N ASN A 84 6.78 -8.74 24.97
CA ASN A 84 7.11 -9.15 26.33
C ASN A 84 7.46 -7.94 27.21
N TYR A 85 8.27 -7.02 26.71
CA TYR A 85 8.59 -5.77 27.40
C TYR A 85 7.35 -4.89 27.58
N GLN A 86 6.53 -4.72 26.55
CA GLN A 86 5.31 -3.91 26.62
C GLN A 86 4.32 -4.45 27.66
N GLN A 87 4.11 -5.77 27.68
CA GLN A 87 3.14 -6.41 28.57
C GLN A 87 3.64 -6.53 30.01
N ASN A 88 4.91 -6.89 30.21
CA ASN A 88 5.43 -7.24 31.53
C ASN A 88 6.19 -6.11 32.23
N VAL A 89 6.65 -5.08 31.49
CA VAL A 89 7.43 -3.96 32.05
C VAL A 89 6.69 -2.65 31.88
N PHE A 90 6.39 -2.27 30.64
CA PHE A 90 5.85 -0.94 30.33
C PHE A 90 4.43 -0.74 30.89
N SER A 91 3.50 -1.65 30.59
CA SER A 91 2.09 -1.50 30.99
C SER A 91 1.89 -1.49 32.52
N PRO A 92 2.55 -2.34 33.32
CA PRO A 92 2.48 -2.28 34.77
C PRO A 92 3.02 -0.96 35.35
N GLN A 93 4.20 -0.52 34.89
CA GLN A 93 4.80 0.75 35.32
C GLN A 93 3.93 1.96 34.97
N TRP A 94 3.32 1.94 33.78
CA TRP A 94 2.43 3.01 33.33
C TRP A 94 1.19 3.12 34.22
N LYS A 95 0.61 1.99 34.63
CA LYS A 95 -0.53 1.95 35.57
C LYS A 95 -0.18 2.48 36.96
N GLU A 96 1.03 2.21 37.45
CA GLU A 96 1.49 2.77 38.73
C GLU A 96 1.58 4.30 38.68
N LEU A 97 1.95 4.85 37.53
CA LEU A 97 2.04 6.29 37.29
C LEU A 97 0.68 6.93 37.01
N GLU A 98 -0.33 6.18 36.60
CA GLU A 98 -1.67 6.68 36.22
C GLU A 98 -2.32 7.52 37.33
N GLY A 99 -2.14 7.13 38.60
CA GLY A 99 -2.65 7.89 39.75
C GLY A 99 -2.02 9.29 39.92
N TRP A 100 -0.89 9.56 39.27
CA TRP A 100 -0.18 10.84 39.27
C TRP A 100 -0.41 11.63 37.99
N MET A 101 -1.09 11.03 37.00
CA MET A 101 -1.37 11.67 35.73
C MET A 101 -2.54 12.63 35.87
N TRP A 102 -2.43 13.75 35.17
CA TRP A 102 -3.51 14.72 35.09
C TRP A 102 -4.68 14.12 34.30
N HIS A 103 -5.82 13.97 34.96
CA HIS A 103 -7.06 13.63 34.30
C HIS A 103 -7.76 14.91 33.84
N TRP A 104 -8.14 14.97 32.57
CA TRP A 104 -9.03 16.02 32.09
C TRP A 104 -10.46 15.64 32.47
N SER A 105 -11.04 16.33 33.46
CA SER A 105 -12.47 16.25 33.74
C SER A 105 -13.21 17.16 32.75
N TRP A 106 -14.12 16.57 31.97
CA TRP A 106 -15.09 17.31 31.16
C TRP A 106 -16.26 17.78 32.00
#